data_AF-A0AAV5SA94-F1
#
_entry.id   AF-A0AAV5SA94-F1
#
_cell.length_a   1.000
_cell.length_b   1.000
_cell.length_c   1.000
_cell.angle_alpha   90.00
_cell.angle_beta   90.00
_cell.angle_gamma   90.00
#
_symmetry.space_group_name_H-M   'P 1'
#
loop_
_entity.id
_entity.type
_entity.pdbx_description
1 polymer ?
#
loop_
_entity_poly.entity_id
_entity_poly.type
_entity_poly.pdbx_seq_one_letter_code
_entity_poly.pdbx_strand_id
1 'polypeptide(L)'
;MIYDVATFIRIQQVERHRTGPWITFGGSNPGALSVWTRQWFPDLVLGVVSSSAPLQAKNDFYEYLEVVGDVINRTSPKCHDRTGEAFDRIRKLSNNPDDEKSSRKSLNILWTWQTCNEFGYYQTTDYGRGIFGTALPLNYFIIICERVFGVAM
;
A
#
# COMPACT_ATOMS: atom_id res chain seq x y z
N MET A 1 -0.84 11.40 12.59
CA MET A 1 0.51 11.30 11.97
C MET A 1 1.09 12.63 11.51
N ILE A 2 0.55 13.36 10.53
CA ILE A 2 1.18 14.64 10.08
C ILE A 2 1.29 15.68 11.21
N TYR A 3 0.28 15.75 12.08
CA TYR A 3 0.27 16.62 13.25
C TYR A 3 1.29 16.21 14.30
N ASP A 4 1.60 14.92 14.43
CA ASP A 4 2.60 14.41 15.37
C ASP A 4 3.99 14.85 14.92
N VAL A 5 4.28 14.80 13.62
CA VAL A 5 5.52 15.33 13.04
C VAL A 5 5.63 16.84 13.27
N ALA A 6 4.57 17.60 13.01
CA ALA A 6 4.55 19.04 13.26
C ALA A 6 4.77 19.38 14.75
N THR A 7 4.14 18.61 15.64
CA THR A 7 4.26 18.75 17.10
C THR A 7 5.69 18.45 17.54
N PHE A 8 6.28 17.37 17.04
CA PHE A 8 7.67 17.03 17.30
C PHE A 8 8.61 18.18 16.91
N ILE A 9 8.46 18.74 15.71
CA ILE A 9 9.29 19.87 15.24
C ILE A 9 9.14 21.08 16.17
N ARG A 10 7.91 21.42 16.57
CA ARG A 10 7.65 22.54 17.51
C ARG A 10 8.32 22.31 18.87
N ILE A 11 8.22 21.10 19.41
CA ILE A 11 8.88 20.73 20.67
C ILE A 11 10.41 20.86 20.53
N GLN A 12 11.00 20.39 19.42
CA GLN A 12 12.44 20.54 19.18
C GLN A 12 12.87 22.01 19.06
N GLN A 13 12.04 22.86 18.44
CA GLN A 13 12.30 24.30 18.33
C GLN A 13 12.26 24.98 19.70
N VAL A 14 11.24 24.68 20.52
CA VAL A 14 11.04 25.34 21.82
C VAL A 14 11.99 24.78 22.89
N GLU A 15 11.97 23.47 23.13
CA GLU A 15 12.68 22.87 24.27
C GLU A 15 14.15 22.60 24.00
N ARG A 16 14.50 22.34 22.73
CA ARG A 16 15.87 21.98 22.34
C ARG A 16 16.57 23.08 21.54
N HIS A 17 15.91 24.23 21.38
CA HIS A 17 16.40 25.40 20.65
C HIS A 17 16.90 25.06 19.23
N ARG A 18 16.23 24.10 18.56
CA ARG A 18 16.55 23.69 17.19
C ARG A 18 15.73 24.48 16.18
N THR A 19 16.15 25.72 15.90
CA THR A 19 15.46 26.66 15.00
C THR A 19 15.93 26.60 13.54
N GLY A 20 16.87 25.71 13.22
CA GLY A 20 17.33 25.49 11.84
C GLY A 20 16.23 24.95 10.92
N PRO A 21 16.44 25.00 9.59
CA PRO A 21 15.47 24.50 8.62
C PRO A 21 15.29 22.99 8.74
N TRP A 22 14.05 22.53 8.66
CA TRP A 22 13.71 21.10 8.70
C TRP A 22 13.47 20.56 7.29
N ILE A 23 14.04 19.39 7.01
CA ILE A 23 13.78 18.62 5.79
C ILE A 23 13.26 17.25 6.21
N THR A 24 12.11 16.84 5.68
CA THR A 24 11.55 15.50 5.95
C THR A 24 11.95 14.50 4.87
N PHE A 25 12.19 13.26 5.28
CA PHE A 25 12.60 12.17 4.40
C PHE A 25 11.66 10.99 4.59
N GLY A 26 11.27 10.34 3.49
CA GLY A 26 10.46 9.13 3.57
C GLY A 26 10.43 8.33 2.28
N GLY A 27 10.31 7.02 2.43
CA GLY A 27 10.07 6.08 1.34
C GLY A 27 8.71 5.40 1.49
N SER A 28 8.05 5.03 0.41
CA SER A 28 6.71 4.42 0.44
C SER A 28 5.70 5.33 1.17
N ASN A 29 4.83 4.80 2.04
CA ASN A 29 3.85 5.60 2.79
C ASN A 29 4.47 6.74 3.63
N PRO A 30 5.60 6.54 4.33
CA PRO A 30 6.35 7.65 4.94
C PRO A 30 6.79 8.75 3.96
N GLY A 31 6.99 8.42 2.69
CA GLY A 31 7.26 9.41 1.64
C GLY A 31 6.03 10.25 1.32
N ALA A 32 4.85 9.63 1.27
CA ALA A 32 3.58 10.35 1.13
C ALA A 32 3.33 11.23 2.36
N LEU A 33 3.56 10.69 3.56
CA LEU A 33 3.51 11.44 4.81
C LEU A 33 4.43 12.66 4.79
N SER A 34 5.68 12.50 4.34
CA SER A 34 6.66 13.59 4.31
C SER A 34 6.20 14.72 3.38
N VAL A 35 5.64 14.38 2.22
CA VAL A 35 5.04 15.34 1.29
C VAL A 35 3.84 16.04 1.93
N TRP A 36 2.92 15.29 2.53
CA TRP A 36 1.72 15.85 3.18
C TRP A 36 2.06 16.72 4.38
N THR A 37 3.06 16.36 5.19
CA THR A 37 3.53 17.22 6.29
C THR A 37 4.02 18.56 5.77
N ARG A 38 4.81 18.59 4.69
CA ARG A 38 5.25 19.85 4.07
C ARG A 38 4.10 20.65 3.46
N GLN A 39 3.12 19.97 2.89
CA GLN A 39 1.94 20.61 2.30
C GLN A 39 1.08 21.30 3.36
N TRP A 40 0.84 20.63 4.50
CA TRP A 40 0.00 21.14 5.59
C TRP A 40 0.75 22.09 6.55
N PHE A 41 2.06 21.91 6.71
CA PHE A 41 2.89 22.73 7.60
C PHE A 41 4.08 23.36 6.85
N PRO A 42 3.80 24.22 5.86
CA PRO A 42 4.83 24.83 5.02
C PRO A 42 5.82 25.70 5.79
N ASP A 43 5.39 26.27 6.93
CA ASP A 43 6.21 27.11 7.79
C ASP A 43 7.16 26.30 8.69
N LEU A 44 6.87 25.01 8.91
CA LEU A 44 7.68 24.14 9.77
C LEU A 44 8.70 23.31 8.98
N VAL A 45 8.33 22.83 7.80
CA VAL A 45 9.18 21.99 6.96
C VAL A 45 9.58 22.80 5.73
N LEU A 46 10.87 22.94 5.48
CA LEU A 46 11.39 23.68 4.33
C LEU A 46 11.26 22.85 3.05
N GLY A 47 11.71 21.59 3.09
CA GLY A 47 11.79 20.71 1.93
C GLY A 47 11.55 19.25 2.27
N VAL A 48 11.41 18.43 1.23
CA VAL A 48 11.09 16.99 1.36
C VAL A 48 11.89 16.15 0.38
N VAL A 49 12.35 14.99 0.83
CA VAL A 49 12.79 13.90 -0.04
C VAL A 49 11.80 12.76 0.08
N SER A 50 11.10 12.47 -1.01
CA SER A 50 10.05 11.45 -1.08
C SER A 50 10.39 10.41 -2.14
N SER A 51 10.54 9.16 -1.72
CA SER A 51 10.91 8.04 -2.58
C SER A 51 9.77 7.04 -2.70
N SER A 52 9.38 6.68 -3.93
CA SER A 52 8.37 5.64 -4.20
C SER A 52 7.06 5.84 -3.44
N ALA A 53 6.64 7.10 -3.24
CA ALA A 53 5.48 7.45 -2.46
C ALA A 53 4.19 7.40 -3.29
N PRO A 54 3.18 6.61 -2.89
CA PRO A 54 1.87 6.68 -3.52
C PRO A 54 1.15 7.93 -3.00
N LEU A 55 1.19 9.01 -3.79
CA LEU A 55 0.53 10.28 -3.43
C LEU A 55 -0.96 10.31 -3.78
N GLN A 56 -1.37 9.50 -4.76
CA GLN A 56 -2.75 9.41 -5.22
C GLN A 56 -3.46 8.28 -4.48
N ALA A 57 -4.45 8.61 -3.66
CA ALA A 57 -5.35 7.65 -3.03
C ALA A 57 -6.14 6.90 -4.11
N LYS A 58 -6.06 5.57 -4.11
CA LYS A 58 -6.70 4.73 -5.13
C LYS A 58 -7.17 3.42 -4.54
N ASN A 59 -8.48 3.24 -4.43
CA ASN A 59 -9.06 2.02 -3.86
C ASN A 59 -8.72 0.81 -4.73
N ASP A 60 -9.08 0.86 -6.01
CA ASP A 60 -8.80 -0.18 -6.99
C ASP A 60 -7.45 0.07 -7.68
N PHE A 61 -6.37 -0.50 -7.15
CA PHE A 61 -5.01 -0.28 -7.66
C PHE A 61 -4.49 -1.45 -8.49
N TYR A 62 -5.22 -1.80 -9.56
CA TYR A 62 -4.87 -2.91 -10.45
C TYR A 62 -3.57 -2.71 -11.21
N GLU A 63 -3.19 -1.47 -11.56
CA GLU A 63 -1.98 -1.18 -12.34
C GLU A 63 -0.71 -1.63 -11.60
N TYR A 64 -0.76 -1.71 -10.27
CA TYR A 64 0.35 -2.26 -9.49
C TYR A 64 0.72 -3.66 -9.99
N LEU A 65 -0.26 -4.55 -10.15
CA LEU A 65 -0.03 -5.91 -10.60
C LEU A 65 0.24 -5.99 -12.12
N GLU A 66 -0.29 -5.06 -12.92
CA GLU A 66 0.10 -4.96 -14.34
C GLU A 66 1.59 -4.66 -14.48
N VAL A 67 2.10 -3.66 -13.75
CA VAL A 67 3.53 -3.31 -13.76
C VAL A 67 4.40 -4.46 -13.25
N VAL A 68 3.96 -5.19 -12.22
CA VAL A 68 4.68 -6.39 -11.75
C VAL A 68 4.76 -7.44 -12.86
N GLY A 69 3.65 -7.72 -13.55
CA GLY A 69 3.63 -8.64 -14.69
C GLY A 69 4.60 -8.20 -15.79
N ASP A 70 4.54 -6.92 -16.18
CA ASP A 70 5.40 -6.33 -17.21
C ASP A 70 6.89 -6.43 -16.85
N VAL A 71 7.27 -6.15 -15.60
CA VAL A 71 8.66 -6.25 -15.14
C VAL A 71 9.15 -7.69 -15.19
N ILE A 72 8.33 -8.66 -14.78
CA ILE A 72 8.67 -10.09 -14.89
C ILE A 72 8.87 -10.46 -16.36
N ASN A 73 7.97 -10.02 -17.25
CA ASN A 73 8.06 -10.30 -18.69
C ASN A 73 9.35 -9.73 -19.32
N ARG A 74 9.66 -8.47 -19.02
CA ARG A 74 10.88 -7.80 -19.50
C ARG A 74 12.15 -8.47 -19.00
N THR A 75 12.11 -9.01 -17.79
CA THR A 75 13.26 -9.71 -17.20
C THR A 75 13.42 -11.11 -17.80
N SER A 76 12.32 -11.84 -17.96
CA SER A 76 12.32 -13.17 -18.56
C SER A 76 10.91 -13.59 -19.00
N PRO A 77 10.64 -13.71 -20.31
CA PRO A 77 9.34 -14.18 -20.80
C PRO A 77 8.99 -15.58 -20.27
N LYS A 78 9.99 -16.47 -20.18
CA LYS A 78 9.80 -17.81 -19.62
C LYS A 78 9.44 -17.79 -18.13
N CYS A 79 9.94 -16.82 -17.37
CA CYS A 79 9.56 -16.63 -15.96
C CYS A 79 8.10 -16.16 -15.89
N HIS A 80 7.75 -15.16 -16.70
CA HIS A 80 6.39 -14.63 -16.80
C HIS A 80 5.36 -15.72 -17.08
N ASP A 81 5.59 -16.55 -18.11
CA ASP A 81 4.65 -17.61 -18.48
C ASP A 81 4.51 -18.67 -17.37
N ARG A 82 5.63 -19.09 -16.77
CA ARG A 82 5.61 -20.04 -15.65
C ARG A 82 4.92 -19.49 -14.42
N THR A 83 5.07 -18.19 -14.14
CA THR A 83 4.36 -17.53 -13.05
C THR A 83 2.86 -17.53 -13.32
N GLY A 84 2.44 -17.24 -14.55
CA GLY A 84 1.02 -17.35 -14.95
C GLY A 84 0.45 -18.76 -14.77
N GLU A 85 1.15 -19.77 -15.27
CA GLU A 85 0.76 -21.18 -15.10
C GLU A 85 0.64 -21.57 -13.62
N ALA A 86 1.51 -21.05 -12.76
CA ALA A 86 1.46 -21.31 -11.32
C ALA A 86 0.20 -20.70 -10.68
N PHE A 87 -0.14 -19.44 -11.00
CA PHE A 87 -1.36 -18.81 -10.50
C PHE A 87 -2.63 -19.53 -10.99
N ASP A 88 -2.66 -19.98 -12.24
CA ASP A 88 -3.75 -20.78 -12.77
C ASP A 88 -3.91 -22.12 -12.04
N ARG A 89 -2.79 -22.76 -11.70
CA ARG A 89 -2.81 -24.01 -10.94
C ARG A 89 -3.29 -23.80 -9.50
N ILE A 90 -2.84 -22.74 -8.83
CA ILE A 90 -3.31 -22.38 -7.48
C ILE A 90 -4.82 -22.15 -7.49
N ARG A 91 -5.36 -21.43 -8.49
CA ARG A 91 -6.80 -21.20 -8.62
C ARG A 91 -7.59 -22.50 -8.74
N LYS A 92 -7.12 -23.44 -9.56
CA LYS A 92 -7.78 -24.75 -9.73
C LYS A 92 -7.79 -25.56 -8.43
N LEU A 93 -6.71 -25.49 -7.65
CA LEU A 93 -6.60 -26.20 -6.37
C LEU A 93 -7.40 -25.53 -5.26
N SER A 94 -7.46 -24.20 -5.23
CA SER A 94 -8.18 -23.43 -4.20
C SER A 94 -9.70 -23.64 -4.20
N ASN A 95 -10.28 -24.15 -5.29
CA ASN A 95 -11.71 -24.50 -5.36
C ASN A 95 -12.03 -25.83 -4.65
N ASN A 96 -11.04 -26.49 -4.05
CA ASN A 96 -11.25 -27.73 -3.32
C ASN A 96 -11.55 -27.42 -1.84
N PRO A 97 -12.77 -27.68 -1.33
CA PRO A 97 -13.19 -27.28 0.01
C PRO A 97 -12.41 -27.96 1.15
N ASP A 98 -11.63 -29.01 0.87
CA ASP A 98 -10.88 -29.77 1.86
C ASP A 98 -9.52 -29.17 2.25
N ASP A 99 -9.08 -28.08 1.59
CA ASP A 99 -7.73 -27.50 1.77
C ASP A 99 -7.77 -26.14 2.50
N GLU A 100 -8.70 -25.95 3.44
CA GLU A 100 -8.77 -24.76 4.29
C GLU A 100 -7.70 -24.77 5.40
N LYS A 101 -6.42 -24.82 5.02
CA LYS A 101 -5.34 -24.46 5.96
C LYS A 101 -5.26 -22.95 6.10
N SER A 102 -6.16 -22.41 6.92
CA SER A 102 -6.12 -21.01 7.38
C SER A 102 -4.79 -20.74 8.09
N SER A 103 -3.84 -20.22 7.33
CA SER A 103 -2.61 -19.66 7.88
C SER A 103 -2.96 -18.33 8.53
N ARG A 104 -3.44 -18.36 9.78
CA ARG A 104 -3.63 -17.19 10.64
C ARG A 104 -2.27 -16.57 11.00
N LYS A 105 -1.60 -15.96 10.02
CA LYS A 105 -0.53 -15.01 10.31
C LYS A 105 -1.15 -13.62 10.28
N SER A 106 -1.53 -13.15 11.46
CA SER A 106 -1.84 -11.76 11.72
C SER A 106 -0.62 -10.91 11.38
N LEU A 107 -0.55 -10.37 10.18
CA LEU A 107 0.48 -9.41 9.82
C LEU A 107 -0.18 -8.16 9.25
N ASN A 108 0.12 -7.05 9.93
CA ASN A 108 -0.19 -5.66 9.58
C ASN A 108 -1.63 -5.15 9.79
N ILE A 109 -2.29 -5.51 10.90
CA ILE A 109 -3.62 -4.96 11.26
C ILE A 109 -3.69 -3.42 11.22
N LEU A 110 -2.63 -2.73 11.64
CA LEU A 110 -2.56 -1.26 11.60
C LEU A 110 -2.57 -0.73 10.16
N TRP A 111 -1.78 -1.34 9.27
CA TRP A 111 -1.76 -0.96 7.87
C TRP A 111 -3.08 -1.32 7.17
N THR A 112 -3.66 -2.48 7.49
CA THR A 112 -4.98 -2.86 6.99
C THR A 112 -6.02 -1.83 7.43
N TRP A 113 -5.97 -1.37 8.68
CA TRP A 113 -6.87 -0.31 9.15
C TRP A 113 -6.68 1.00 8.37
N GLN A 114 -5.43 1.44 8.15
CA GLN A 114 -5.14 2.66 7.38
C GLN A 114 -5.61 2.57 5.93
N THR A 115 -5.41 1.42 5.27
CA THR A 115 -5.90 1.21 3.90
C THR A 115 -7.42 1.16 3.83
N CYS A 116 -8.10 0.55 4.82
CA CYS A 116 -9.57 0.52 4.91
C CYS A 116 -10.22 1.87 5.22
N ASN A 117 -9.53 2.80 5.88
CA ASN A 117 -10.14 4.06 6.34
C ASN A 117 -9.61 5.31 5.62
N GLU A 118 -8.39 5.28 5.11
CA GLU A 118 -7.71 6.51 4.64
C GLU A 118 -7.28 6.43 3.17
N PHE A 119 -6.58 5.37 2.77
CA PHE A 119 -5.78 5.42 1.54
C PHE A 119 -6.37 4.68 0.32
N GLY A 120 -7.17 3.65 0.54
CA GLY A 120 -7.27 2.60 -0.48
C GLY A 120 -5.90 1.93 -0.64
N TYR A 121 -5.50 1.54 -1.85
CA TYR A 121 -4.28 0.81 -2.23
C TYR A 121 -4.42 -0.71 -2.25
N TYR A 122 -5.60 -1.19 -2.60
CA TYR A 122 -5.79 -2.60 -2.84
C TYR A 122 -5.19 -2.99 -4.18
N GLN A 123 -4.23 -3.90 -4.13
CA GLN A 123 -3.59 -4.47 -5.31
C GLN A 123 -4.53 -5.51 -5.89
N THR A 124 -5.46 -5.05 -6.72
CA THR A 124 -6.55 -5.84 -7.29
C THR A 124 -6.14 -6.46 -8.62
N THR A 125 -6.98 -7.39 -9.06
CA THR A 125 -6.89 -8.05 -10.37
C THR A 125 -8.15 -7.81 -11.22
N ASP A 126 -8.97 -6.81 -10.85
CA ASP A 126 -10.30 -6.58 -11.45
C ASP A 126 -10.25 -6.30 -12.94
N TYR A 127 -9.15 -5.70 -13.41
CA TYR A 127 -8.98 -5.42 -14.82
C TYR A 127 -8.62 -6.66 -15.66
N GLY A 128 -8.28 -7.78 -15.00
CA GLY A 128 -8.02 -9.07 -15.65
C GLY A 128 -6.81 -9.08 -16.59
N ARG A 129 -5.98 -8.04 -16.56
CA ARG A 129 -4.78 -7.92 -17.37
C ARG A 129 -3.58 -8.42 -16.57
N GLY A 130 -2.87 -9.38 -17.13
CA GLY A 130 -1.62 -9.92 -16.57
C GLY A 130 -1.71 -11.37 -16.08
N ILE A 131 -0.58 -11.88 -15.61
CA ILE A 131 -0.35 -13.29 -15.23
C ILE A 131 -0.97 -13.69 -13.89
N PHE A 132 -1.62 -12.77 -13.19
CA PHE A 132 -2.21 -13.02 -11.86
C PHE A 132 -3.69 -13.48 -11.95
N GLY A 133 -4.27 -13.49 -13.16
CA GLY A 133 -5.67 -13.81 -13.40
C GLY A 133 -6.63 -12.84 -12.70
N THR A 134 -7.78 -13.30 -12.22
CA THR A 134 -8.84 -12.51 -11.54
C THR A 134 -9.10 -12.94 -10.08
N ALA A 135 -8.08 -13.39 -9.35
CA ALA A 135 -8.27 -14.04 -8.04
C ALA A 135 -8.52 -13.06 -6.88
N LEU A 136 -8.12 -11.80 -7.04
CA LEU A 136 -8.17 -10.77 -6.01
C LEU A 136 -8.98 -9.57 -6.51
N PRO A 137 -10.33 -9.67 -6.54
CA PRO A 137 -11.17 -8.53 -6.89
C PRO A 137 -11.21 -7.50 -5.76
N LEU A 138 -11.56 -6.24 -6.02
CA LEU A 138 -11.71 -5.21 -5.00
C LEU A 138 -12.65 -5.64 -3.87
N ASN A 139 -13.72 -6.34 -4.24
CA ASN A 139 -14.73 -6.82 -3.28
C ASN A 139 -14.13 -7.77 -2.23
N TYR A 140 -13.06 -8.51 -2.55
CA TYR A 140 -12.34 -9.31 -1.56
C TYR A 140 -11.82 -8.46 -0.41
N PHE A 141 -11.25 -7.28 -0.72
CA PHE A 141 -10.72 -6.37 0.28
C PHE A 141 -11.82 -5.62 1.04
N ILE A 142 -12.91 -5.24 0.37
CA ILE A 142 -14.09 -4.65 1.03
C ILE A 142 -14.64 -5.59 2.10
N ILE A 143 -14.85 -6.86 1.75
CA ILE A 143 -15.33 -7.88 2.69
C ILE A 143 -14.39 -8.04 3.89
N ILE A 144 -13.07 -7.95 3.68
CA ILE A 144 -12.10 -7.98 4.78
C ILE A 144 -12.26 -6.77 5.69
N CYS A 145 -12.37 -5.56 5.15
CA CYS A 145 -12.54 -4.34 5.94
C CYS A 145 -13.83 -4.39 6.77
N GLU A 146 -14.94 -4.82 6.19
CA GLU A 146 -16.22 -4.97 6.88
C GLU A 146 -16.13 -6.01 8.01
N ARG A 147 -15.58 -7.20 7.72
CA ARG A 147 -15.53 -8.30 8.69
C ARG A 147 -14.57 -8.04 9.85
N VAL A 148 -13.46 -7.34 9.60
CA VAL A 148 -12.40 -7.14 10.60
C VAL A 148 -12.64 -5.86 11.41
N PHE A 149 -13.11 -4.79 10.78
CA PHE A 149 -13.18 -3.45 11.38
C PHE A 149 -14.58 -2.83 11.40
N GLY A 150 -15.58 -3.45 10.74
CA GLY A 150 -16.94 -2.92 10.69
C GLY A 150 -17.08 -1.63 9.86
N VAL A 151 -16.13 -1.36 8.97
CA VAL A 151 -16.15 -0.20 8.06
C VAL A 151 -16.55 -0.68 6.67
N ALA A 152 -17.64 -0.13 6.16
CA ALA A 152 -17.95 -0.20 4.73
C ALA A 152 -17.29 1.01 4.06
N MET A 153 -16.51 0.75 3.01
CA MET A 153 -15.93 1.81 2.16
C MET A 153 -16.94 2.31 1.14
#